data_AF-A0A1S3J7W4-F1
#
_entry.id   AF-A0A1S3J7W4-F1
#
_cell.length_a   1.000
_cell.length_b   1.000
_cell.length_c   1.000
_cell.angle_alpha   90.00
_cell.angle_beta   90.00
_cell.angle_gamma   90.00
#
_symmetry.space_group_name_H-M   'P 1'
#
loop_
_entity.id
_entity.type
_entity.pdbx_description
1 polymer ?
#
loop_
_entity_poly.entity_id
_entity_poly.type
_entity_poly.pdbx_seq_one_letter_code
_entity_poly.pdbx_strand_id
1 'polypeptide(L)'
;MPKGGNLFTFLSRLRWQLKATLLFLLTALIVRLGWVIQHTVTSSYPVGKSTSAKYLSKMASSNYASNLGYFESSISHNESDVPLILQSPVINMTSYEEADEVTVGSSGVTSHEKMSKISKKTDPPQFENMKITSHPDDLTTLSSKTECKNTWSVKPKGKPASKIVFLKTHKAASSTVQNIFLRYALERNLTIALGFKELDSAQLGWPHFFRKDFAYPSTKGTYDIMCHHMRYSENVATVMPSETIYITVIRDPVQLFQSYFFYYQLDRQFKIAGETDPLETFSKNPGLYEHKWEKVSPVRNVMMFDLGLKKEYMNDENMIEGKIKEIEQRFHIVLIAEYFDESLILMRDLLNWSNHDILYFKQNIMSNTTKRTISDATKHRLEQWNKADVMLYQYFIATFWANAKKFCLEKLAAEVNAFRSQLKQWQSDCVLDVITGNKMYDPLYKTYNPNALSYRLRPGGHGNETCVNLAKTEIAFTEEMLNRMKKTKSLNFDANYAITIKKGSPEEKELLKRLAAIKG
;
A
#
# COMPACT_ATOMS: atom_id res chain seq x y z
N MET A 1 71.73 32.40 37.53
CA MET A 1 70.72 31.38 37.86
C MET A 1 70.07 31.77 39.18
N PRO A 2 68.73 31.77 39.29
CA PRO A 2 68.00 30.52 39.47
C PRO A 2 66.76 30.31 38.58
N LYS A 3 66.56 29.03 38.28
CA LYS A 3 65.32 28.23 38.25
C LYS A 3 64.23 28.60 37.23
N GLY A 4 64.25 27.85 36.13
CA GLY A 4 63.20 27.74 35.14
C GLY A 4 61.87 27.28 35.75
N GLY A 5 60.86 28.13 35.62
CA GLY A 5 59.46 27.78 35.77
C GLY A 5 59.03 26.94 34.57
N ASN A 6 58.56 25.73 34.84
CA ASN A 6 58.18 24.72 33.87
C ASN A 6 57.03 25.26 32.99
N LEU A 7 57.29 25.53 31.70
CA LEU A 7 56.31 26.03 30.71
C LEU A 7 54.99 25.23 30.72
N PHE A 8 55.08 23.96 31.12
CA PHE A 8 53.94 23.05 31.27
C PHE A 8 52.92 23.49 32.34
N THR A 9 53.36 24.10 33.44
CA THR A 9 52.45 24.57 34.51
C THR A 9 51.76 25.88 34.13
N PHE A 10 52.38 26.70 33.29
CA PHE A 10 51.76 27.91 32.74
C PHE A 10 50.66 27.55 31.73
N LEU A 11 50.94 26.64 30.81
CA LEU A 11 49.96 26.18 29.81
C LEU A 11 48.80 25.41 30.44
N SER A 12 49.04 24.64 31.51
CA SER A 12 47.95 23.96 32.23
C SER A 12 47.02 24.94 32.94
N ARG A 13 47.56 25.99 33.58
CA ARG A 13 46.76 27.07 34.20
C ARG A 13 45.96 27.85 33.16
N LEU A 14 46.56 28.18 32.01
CA LEU A 14 45.86 28.89 30.94
C LEU A 14 44.71 28.06 30.36
N ARG A 15 44.91 26.75 30.18
CA ARG A 15 43.86 25.82 29.74
C ARG A 15 42.69 25.72 30.73
N TRP A 16 42.99 25.74 32.03
CA TRP A 16 41.94 25.75 33.07
C TRP A 16 41.17 27.07 33.10
N GLN A 17 41.84 28.21 32.97
CA GLN A 17 41.17 29.52 32.92
C GLN A 17 40.27 29.66 31.68
N LEU A 18 40.72 29.19 30.51
CA LEU A 18 39.89 29.20 29.30
C LEU A 18 38.66 28.30 29.44
N LYS A 19 38.80 27.10 30.02
CA LYS A 19 37.66 26.21 30.30
C LYS A 19 36.66 26.82 31.29
N ALA A 20 37.15 27.45 32.35
CA ALA A 20 36.29 28.11 33.34
C ALA A 20 35.52 29.29 32.72
N THR A 21 36.18 30.08 31.88
CA THR A 21 35.56 31.21 31.17
C THR A 21 34.50 30.74 30.18
N LEU A 22 34.79 29.67 29.42
CA LEU A 22 33.83 29.08 28.47
C LEU A 22 32.60 28.51 29.19
N LEU A 23 32.80 27.85 30.34
CA LEU A 23 31.69 27.32 31.15
C LEU A 23 30.81 28.45 31.69
N PHE A 24 31.41 29.57 32.12
CA PHE A 24 30.68 30.74 32.61
C PHE A 24 29.87 31.44 31.49
N LEU A 25 30.41 31.50 30.28
CA LEU A 25 29.68 32.05 29.12
C LEU A 25 28.52 31.15 28.70
N LEU A 26 28.69 29.82 28.76
CA LEU A 26 27.64 28.85 28.46
C LEU A 26 26.50 28.89 29.48
N THR A 27 26.80 29.00 30.78
CA THR A 27 25.76 29.14 31.80
C THR A 27 25.04 30.47 31.68
N ALA A 28 25.73 31.58 31.38
CA ALA A 28 25.09 32.86 31.11
C ALA A 28 24.17 32.83 29.87
N LEU A 29 24.54 32.09 28.82
CA LEU A 29 23.72 31.91 27.62
C LEU A 29 22.45 31.09 27.92
N ILE A 30 22.56 30.02 28.70
CA ILE A 30 21.42 29.18 29.11
C ILE A 30 20.45 29.98 29.99
N VAL A 31 20.95 30.80 30.91
CA VAL A 31 20.11 31.69 31.73
C VAL A 31 19.40 32.74 30.87
N ARG A 32 20.09 33.34 29.88
CA ARG A 32 19.46 34.26 28.92
C ARG A 32 18.38 33.59 28.07
N LEU A 33 18.63 32.38 27.56
CA LEU A 33 17.64 31.63 26.77
C LEU A 33 16.43 31.22 27.62
N GLY A 34 16.65 30.81 28.88
CA GLY A 34 15.57 30.54 29.84
C GLY A 34 14.72 31.77 30.11
N TRP A 35 15.35 32.94 30.28
CA TRP A 35 14.65 34.20 30.51
C TRP A 35 13.84 34.66 29.28
N VAL A 36 14.36 34.45 28.06
CA VAL A 36 13.64 34.74 26.81
C VAL A 36 12.41 33.84 26.63
N ILE A 37 12.50 32.55 26.99
CA ILE A 37 11.38 31.60 26.92
C ILE A 37 10.31 31.96 27.97
N GLN A 38 10.71 32.38 29.17
CA GLN A 38 9.76 32.73 30.24
C GLN A 38 9.03 34.06 29.97
N HIS A 39 9.65 34.98 29.22
CA HIS A 39 9.01 36.24 28.79
C HIS A 39 8.23 36.16 27.47
N THR A 40 8.50 35.19 26.59
CA THR A 40 7.64 34.94 25.42
C THR A 40 6.37 34.18 25.78
N VAL A 41 6.37 33.43 26.88
CA VAL A 41 5.19 32.64 27.33
C VAL A 41 4.23 33.43 28.23
N THR A 42 4.58 34.65 28.66
CA THR A 42 3.74 35.47 29.57
C THR A 42 3.07 36.69 28.92
N SER A 43 3.19 36.87 27.61
CA SER A 43 2.54 37.96 26.84
C SER A 43 1.60 37.43 25.76
N SER A 44 0.54 36.71 26.15
CA SER A 44 -0.68 36.48 25.34
C SER A 44 -1.82 35.81 26.16
N TYR A 45 -2.52 36.61 26.99
CA TYR A 45 -3.94 36.48 27.43
C TYR A 45 -4.46 35.17 28.10
N PRO A 46 -5.63 35.20 28.80
CA PRO A 46 -5.77 34.65 30.15
C PRO A 46 -6.49 33.29 30.21
N VAL A 47 -6.33 32.70 31.39
CA VAL A 47 -6.88 31.45 31.91
C VAL A 47 -8.40 31.35 31.77
N GLY A 48 -8.87 30.30 31.09
CA GLY A 48 -10.17 29.66 31.29
C GLY A 48 -9.98 28.20 31.67
N LYS A 49 -10.26 27.84 32.92
CA LYS A 49 -10.10 26.49 33.48
C LYS A 49 -11.11 25.51 32.88
N SER A 50 -10.66 24.35 32.37
CA SER A 50 -11.39 23.07 32.55
C SER A 50 -10.53 21.85 32.16
N THR A 51 -10.16 21.05 33.17
CA THR A 51 -9.96 19.58 33.15
C THR A 51 -9.17 18.94 31.99
N SER A 52 -7.83 18.84 32.12
CA SER A 52 -7.01 17.86 31.36
C SER A 52 -5.65 17.51 32.02
N ALA A 53 -5.54 17.59 33.36
CA ALA A 53 -4.30 17.29 34.08
C ALA A 53 -4.15 15.82 34.53
N LYS A 54 -4.55 14.85 33.68
CA LYS A 54 -4.37 13.41 33.97
C LYS A 54 -3.62 12.60 32.91
N TYR A 55 -3.12 13.21 31.83
CA TYR A 55 -2.48 12.47 30.74
C TYR A 55 -0.95 12.61 30.63
N LEU A 56 -0.29 13.42 31.46
CA LEU A 56 1.15 13.69 31.33
C LEU A 56 2.06 13.05 32.39
N SER A 57 1.57 12.20 33.29
CA SER A 57 2.43 11.57 34.32
C SER A 57 2.73 10.08 34.13
N LYS A 58 2.55 9.50 32.92
CA LYS A 58 2.73 8.04 32.73
C LYS A 58 3.67 7.60 31.60
N MET A 59 4.55 8.48 31.11
CA MET A 59 5.60 8.11 30.13
C MET A 59 7.04 8.46 30.58
N ALA A 60 7.26 8.66 31.87
CA ALA A 60 8.60 8.81 32.43
C ALA A 60 8.92 7.66 33.39
N SER A 61 9.06 6.44 32.86
CA SER A 61 9.73 5.33 33.56
C SER A 61 9.97 4.14 32.61
N SER A 62 11.10 4.11 31.91
CA SER A 62 11.97 2.92 31.81
C SER A 62 13.17 3.19 30.90
N ASN A 63 14.34 3.10 31.53
CA ASN A 63 15.72 3.18 31.04
C ASN A 63 16.00 2.49 29.70
N TYR A 64 16.95 3.05 28.93
CA TYR A 64 18.22 2.37 28.65
C TYR A 64 19.29 3.40 28.24
N ALA A 65 20.33 3.50 29.05
CA ALA A 65 21.60 4.12 28.72
C ALA A 65 22.57 3.01 28.31
N SER A 66 23.29 3.18 27.20
CA SER A 66 24.72 2.85 27.08
C SER A 66 25.25 3.07 25.65
N ASN A 67 26.39 3.75 25.61
CA ASN A 67 27.45 3.78 24.60
C ASN A 67 27.55 5.02 23.69
N LEU A 68 28.20 6.02 24.26
CA LEU A 68 29.04 7.02 23.60
C LEU A 68 30.36 6.37 23.15
N GLY A 69 30.68 6.49 21.87
CA GLY A 69 32.02 6.33 21.31
C GLY A 69 32.38 7.58 20.52
N TYR A 70 33.37 8.32 20.99
CA TYR A 70 33.94 9.51 20.37
C TYR A 70 34.67 9.17 19.06
N PHE A 71 34.52 10.00 18.02
CA PHE A 71 35.61 10.37 17.10
C PHE A 71 35.36 11.77 16.56
N GLU A 72 36.33 12.67 16.76
CA GLU A 72 36.36 14.06 16.29
C GLU A 72 37.10 14.18 14.94
N SER A 73 36.68 15.20 14.18
CA SER A 73 37.40 16.00 13.18
C SER A 73 37.56 15.44 11.75
N SER A 74 36.99 16.14 10.76
CA SER A 74 37.64 17.28 10.09
C SER A 74 36.68 17.94 9.08
N ILE A 75 36.77 19.26 8.98
CA ILE A 75 36.02 20.14 8.06
C ILE A 75 36.90 20.38 6.82
N SER A 76 36.31 20.27 5.63
CA SER A 76 36.72 21.05 4.46
C SER A 76 35.48 21.38 3.62
N HIS A 77 35.27 22.67 3.38
CA HIS A 77 34.22 23.20 2.51
C HIS A 77 34.47 22.86 1.04
N ASN A 78 33.41 22.45 0.33
CA ASN A 78 33.15 22.91 -1.04
C ASN A 78 31.66 22.77 -1.37
N GLU A 79 31.20 23.70 -2.21
CA GLU A 79 29.82 24.03 -2.54
C GLU A 79 29.04 22.91 -3.27
N SER A 80 27.70 23.10 -3.34
CA SER A 80 26.65 22.33 -4.04
C SER A 80 25.98 21.15 -3.30
N ASP A 81 25.29 21.45 -2.19
CA ASP A 81 24.42 20.48 -1.51
C ASP A 81 23.01 20.40 -2.14
N VAL A 82 22.84 19.44 -3.04
CA VAL A 82 21.55 18.82 -3.35
C VAL A 82 21.21 17.86 -2.19
N PRO A 83 19.99 17.81 -1.64
CA PRO A 83 19.69 16.89 -0.55
C PRO A 83 19.89 15.44 -1.02
N LEU A 84 20.82 14.72 -0.39
CA LEU A 84 20.92 13.26 -0.46
C LEU A 84 19.59 12.66 0.02
N ILE A 85 18.76 12.26 -0.93
CA ILE A 85 17.56 11.49 -0.67
C ILE A 85 18.02 10.08 -0.31
N LEU A 86 17.71 9.66 0.93
CA LEU A 86 17.87 8.29 1.41
C LEU A 86 17.33 7.32 0.34
N GLN A 87 18.27 6.55 -0.19
CA GLN A 87 18.11 5.59 -1.25
C GLN A 87 17.14 4.49 -0.81
N SER A 88 16.28 4.03 -1.71
CA SER A 88 15.78 2.67 -1.59
C SER A 88 16.97 1.73 -1.85
N PRO A 89 17.20 0.72 -1.02
CA PRO A 89 18.22 -0.30 -1.27
C PRO A 89 17.78 -1.11 -2.51
N VAL A 90 18.38 -0.81 -3.66
CA VAL A 90 18.37 -1.69 -4.82
C VAL A 90 19.41 -2.76 -4.54
N ILE A 91 18.92 -3.95 -4.17
CA ILE A 91 19.78 -5.08 -3.81
C ILE A 91 20.50 -5.57 -5.07
N ASN A 92 21.82 -5.36 -5.12
CA ASN A 92 22.73 -6.16 -5.92
C ASN A 92 22.80 -7.55 -5.29
N MET A 93 22.48 -8.65 -6.01
CA MET A 93 23.19 -9.94 -5.85
C MET A 93 22.70 -11.09 -6.76
N THR A 94 23.62 -12.05 -6.86
CA THR A 94 23.83 -13.12 -7.84
C THR A 94 22.90 -14.33 -7.76
N SER A 95 22.86 -15.05 -8.89
CA SER A 95 22.10 -16.26 -9.27
C SER A 95 21.99 -17.39 -8.24
N TYR A 96 20.80 -18.00 -8.19
CA TYR A 96 20.58 -19.40 -7.82
C TYR A 96 19.53 -20.03 -8.74
N GLU A 97 19.78 -21.28 -9.15
CA GLU A 97 18.90 -22.16 -9.95
C GLU A 97 17.83 -22.82 -9.06
N GLU A 98 16.60 -22.94 -9.56
CA GLU A 98 15.54 -23.71 -8.91
C GLU A 98 15.83 -25.21 -9.08
N ALA A 99 15.96 -25.91 -7.95
CA ALA A 99 16.05 -27.36 -7.94
C ALA A 99 14.65 -27.98 -8.10
N ASP A 100 14.56 -28.90 -9.05
CA ASP A 100 13.44 -29.80 -9.25
C ASP A 100 13.08 -30.57 -7.96
N GLU A 101 11.79 -30.63 -7.62
CA GLU A 101 11.28 -31.67 -6.74
C GLU A 101 10.20 -32.50 -7.43
N VAL A 102 10.65 -33.70 -7.82
CA VAL A 102 10.08 -35.02 -7.51
C VAL A 102 8.64 -35.29 -7.96
N THR A 103 8.57 -36.06 -9.03
CA THR A 103 7.50 -36.98 -9.40
C THR A 103 6.94 -37.76 -8.20
N VAL A 104 5.64 -37.60 -7.92
CA VAL A 104 4.86 -38.57 -7.14
C VAL A 104 3.79 -39.16 -8.05
N GLY A 105 3.87 -40.48 -8.19
CA GLY A 105 3.12 -41.28 -9.13
C GLY A 105 1.62 -41.37 -8.87
N SER A 106 0.95 -41.78 -9.93
CA SER A 106 -0.45 -42.15 -10.02
C SER A 106 -0.88 -43.12 -8.91
N SER A 107 -1.85 -42.71 -8.10
CA SER A 107 -2.93 -43.58 -7.65
C SER A 107 -4.12 -42.71 -7.22
N GLY A 108 -5.22 -42.84 -7.95
CA GLY A 108 -6.42 -42.04 -7.72
C GLY A 108 -7.17 -42.51 -6.48
N VAL A 109 -7.72 -41.55 -5.72
CA VAL A 109 -9.02 -41.69 -5.05
C VAL A 109 -9.67 -40.29 -5.01
N THR A 110 -10.95 -40.32 -5.38
CA THR A 110 -11.96 -39.27 -5.51
C THR A 110 -12.14 -38.37 -4.28
N SER A 111 -12.15 -37.05 -4.50
CA SER A 111 -12.88 -36.09 -3.64
C SER A 111 -13.35 -34.86 -4.42
N HIS A 112 -14.04 -35.09 -5.54
CA HIS A 112 -14.87 -34.08 -6.19
C HIS A 112 -16.32 -34.25 -5.76
N GLU A 113 -16.69 -33.73 -4.58
CA GLU A 113 -18.08 -33.36 -4.28
C GLU A 113 -18.14 -32.62 -2.94
N LYS A 114 -18.16 -31.28 -3.00
CA LYS A 114 -18.90 -30.33 -2.13
C LYS A 114 -18.32 -28.92 -2.18
N MET A 115 -18.43 -28.26 -3.34
CA MET A 115 -18.55 -26.79 -3.43
C MET A 115 -19.41 -26.44 -4.66
N SER A 116 -20.68 -26.80 -4.65
CA SER A 116 -21.65 -26.30 -5.64
C SER A 116 -22.93 -25.85 -4.94
N LYS A 117 -22.93 -24.58 -4.52
CA LYS A 117 -24.13 -23.77 -4.28
C LYS A 117 -23.74 -22.30 -4.28
N ILE A 118 -23.10 -21.85 -5.35
CA ILE A 118 -23.02 -20.43 -5.71
C ILE A 118 -23.82 -20.29 -7.00
N SER A 119 -24.71 -19.30 -7.00
CA SER A 119 -25.68 -18.96 -8.06
C SER A 119 -25.11 -19.18 -9.46
N LYS A 120 -25.88 -19.85 -10.33
CA LYS A 120 -25.59 -19.95 -11.78
C LYS A 120 -25.32 -18.54 -12.32
N LYS A 121 -24.04 -18.21 -12.56
CA LYS A 121 -23.65 -17.05 -13.35
C LYS A 121 -24.06 -17.36 -14.80
N THR A 122 -24.77 -16.44 -15.43
CA THR A 122 -25.14 -16.47 -16.86
C THR A 122 -23.89 -16.67 -17.73
N ASP A 123 -24.04 -17.33 -18.88
CA ASP A 123 -22.94 -17.67 -19.79
C ASP A 123 -22.03 -16.45 -20.08
N PRO A 124 -20.70 -16.58 -19.92
CA PRO A 124 -19.76 -15.51 -20.18
C PRO A 124 -19.67 -15.21 -21.69
N PRO A 125 -19.30 -13.96 -22.08
CA PRO A 125 -18.95 -13.68 -23.46
C PRO A 125 -17.75 -14.54 -23.87
N GLN A 126 -17.88 -15.26 -24.99
CA GLN A 126 -16.78 -16.03 -25.57
C GLN A 126 -15.68 -15.07 -26.09
N PHE A 127 -14.42 -15.41 -25.85
CA PHE A 127 -13.24 -14.60 -26.21
C PHE A 127 -13.25 -14.17 -27.69
N GLU A 128 -13.79 -14.99 -28.59
CA GLU A 128 -13.82 -14.74 -30.04
C GLU A 128 -14.80 -13.62 -30.49
N ASN A 129 -15.76 -13.20 -29.65
CA ASN A 129 -16.81 -12.24 -30.04
C ASN A 129 -16.66 -10.85 -29.40
N MET A 130 -15.52 -10.57 -28.76
CA MET A 130 -15.30 -9.33 -28.02
C MET A 130 -14.86 -8.16 -28.92
N LYS A 131 -15.67 -7.83 -29.93
CA LYS A 131 -15.59 -6.50 -30.55
C LYS A 131 -16.17 -5.50 -29.55
N ILE A 132 -15.35 -4.55 -29.11
CA ILE A 132 -15.76 -3.40 -28.29
C ILE A 132 -16.83 -2.64 -29.08
N THR A 133 -18.09 -2.95 -28.79
CA THR A 133 -19.24 -2.20 -29.29
C THR A 133 -19.56 -1.16 -28.23
N SER A 134 -19.20 0.09 -28.56
CA SER A 134 -19.62 1.36 -27.93
C SER A 134 -19.76 1.37 -26.41
N HIS A 135 -18.84 2.08 -25.77
CA HIS A 135 -19.05 2.67 -24.44
C HIS A 135 -20.42 3.38 -24.42
N PRO A 136 -21.20 3.29 -23.34
CA PRO A 136 -22.21 4.32 -23.10
C PRO A 136 -21.43 5.62 -22.90
N ASP A 137 -21.41 6.48 -23.92
CA ASP A 137 -20.88 7.84 -23.79
C ASP A 137 -21.69 8.55 -22.71
N ASP A 138 -21.08 8.61 -21.53
CA ASP A 138 -21.58 9.25 -20.32
C ASP A 138 -22.92 8.70 -19.80
N LEU A 139 -22.90 8.09 -18.60
CA LEU A 139 -24.09 7.61 -17.89
C LEU A 139 -25.15 8.71 -17.64
N THR A 140 -24.78 9.97 -17.88
CA THR A 140 -25.64 11.15 -17.80
C THR A 140 -26.68 11.24 -18.93
N THR A 141 -26.52 10.50 -20.03
CA THR A 141 -27.41 10.60 -21.22
C THR A 141 -28.49 9.52 -21.30
N LEU A 142 -28.52 8.55 -20.38
CA LEU A 142 -29.53 7.50 -20.33
C LEU A 142 -30.85 8.02 -19.77
N SER A 143 -31.64 8.64 -20.65
CA SER A 143 -33.08 8.84 -20.47
C SER A 143 -33.81 7.92 -21.45
N SER A 144 -34.24 6.73 -21.01
CA SER A 144 -35.25 5.99 -21.78
C SER A 144 -36.18 5.20 -20.86
N LYS A 145 -37.47 5.26 -21.20
CA LYS A 145 -38.66 4.82 -20.47
C LYS A 145 -38.79 3.28 -20.29
N THR A 146 -37.70 2.58 -19.98
CA THR A 146 -37.74 1.14 -19.67
C THR A 146 -37.64 0.99 -18.17
N GLU A 147 -38.68 0.42 -17.55
CA GLU A 147 -38.71 0.16 -16.10
C GLU A 147 -37.45 -0.61 -15.67
N CYS A 148 -36.59 0.05 -14.93
CA CYS A 148 -35.28 -0.47 -14.60
C CYS A 148 -35.39 -1.58 -13.54
N LYS A 149 -35.44 -2.83 -13.99
CA LYS A 149 -35.50 -3.99 -13.10
C LYS A 149 -34.10 -4.32 -12.60
N ASN A 150 -33.84 -4.01 -11.33
CA ASN A 150 -32.61 -4.42 -10.66
C ASN A 150 -32.58 -5.96 -10.53
N THR A 151 -31.84 -6.60 -11.45
CA THR A 151 -31.62 -8.05 -11.49
C THR A 151 -30.26 -8.44 -10.92
N TRP A 152 -29.53 -7.47 -10.34
CA TRP A 152 -28.32 -7.70 -9.59
C TRP A 152 -28.64 -8.52 -8.34
N SER A 153 -28.44 -9.83 -8.47
CA SER A 153 -28.70 -10.82 -7.43
C SER A 153 -27.38 -11.37 -6.89
N VAL A 154 -26.51 -10.47 -6.39
CA VAL A 154 -25.35 -10.86 -5.58
C VAL A 154 -25.45 -10.27 -4.18
N LYS A 155 -26.67 -10.18 -3.63
CA LYS A 155 -26.85 -9.80 -2.22
C LYS A 155 -26.64 -11.03 -1.34
N PRO A 156 -25.68 -11.02 -0.39
CA PRO A 156 -25.76 -11.86 0.78
C PRO A 156 -27.11 -11.55 1.43
N LYS A 157 -28.03 -12.52 1.44
CA LYS A 157 -29.24 -12.40 2.26
C LYS A 157 -28.77 -12.41 3.73
N GLY A 158 -28.75 -11.26 4.40
CA GLY A 158 -28.42 -11.20 5.83
C GLY A 158 -27.57 -10.02 6.26
N LYS A 159 -26.67 -10.25 7.23
CA LYS A 159 -25.83 -9.23 7.87
C LYS A 159 -24.75 -8.71 6.90
N PRO A 160 -24.23 -7.48 7.12
CA PRO A 160 -23.08 -6.95 6.37
C PRO A 160 -21.92 -7.94 6.33
N ALA A 161 -21.33 -8.15 5.16
CA ALA A 161 -20.25 -9.12 4.98
C ALA A 161 -19.01 -8.72 5.79
N SER A 162 -18.34 -9.73 6.36
CA SER A 162 -17.13 -9.55 7.18
C SER A 162 -16.00 -10.52 6.85
N LYS A 163 -16.23 -11.46 5.92
CA LYS A 163 -15.25 -12.46 5.46
C LYS A 163 -14.81 -12.10 4.05
N ILE A 164 -13.67 -11.42 3.92
CA ILE A 164 -13.28 -10.75 2.67
C ILE A 164 -11.80 -10.99 2.35
N VAL A 165 -11.52 -11.40 1.12
CA VAL A 165 -10.19 -11.29 0.54
C VAL A 165 -10.24 -10.17 -0.48
N PHE A 166 -9.51 -9.10 -0.21
CA PHE A 166 -9.17 -8.10 -1.18
C PHE A 166 -7.75 -8.34 -1.69
N LEU A 167 -7.63 -8.93 -2.89
CA LEU A 167 -6.35 -9.05 -3.55
C LEU A 167 -5.97 -7.69 -4.14
N LYS A 168 -4.96 -7.10 -3.51
CA LYS A 168 -4.44 -5.78 -3.84
C LYS A 168 -3.51 -5.86 -5.05
N THR A 169 -3.87 -5.24 -6.17
CA THR A 169 -2.99 -5.12 -7.35
C THR A 169 -2.19 -3.82 -7.29
N HIS A 170 -0.96 -3.84 -7.80
CA HIS A 170 -0.12 -2.65 -7.79
C HIS A 170 -0.65 -1.55 -8.71
N LYS A 171 -0.67 -0.30 -8.20
CA LYS A 171 -0.96 0.93 -8.96
C LYS A 171 -2.36 1.03 -9.62
N ALA A 172 -3.30 0.20 -9.17
CA ALA A 172 -4.71 0.23 -9.57
C ALA A 172 -5.63 0.86 -8.50
N ALA A 173 -5.22 1.96 -7.87
CA ALA A 173 -5.95 2.62 -6.76
C ALA A 173 -6.21 1.72 -5.52
N SER A 174 -5.45 0.64 -5.40
CA SER A 174 -5.68 -0.43 -4.43
C SER A 174 -5.39 -0.03 -2.98
N SER A 175 -4.50 0.93 -2.70
CA SER A 175 -4.31 1.49 -1.34
C SER A 175 -5.55 2.22 -0.83
N THR A 176 -6.34 2.85 -1.72
CA THR A 176 -7.62 3.48 -1.34
C THR A 176 -8.63 2.43 -0.91
N VAL A 177 -8.75 1.35 -1.69
CA VAL A 177 -9.65 0.22 -1.38
C VAL A 177 -9.22 -0.51 -0.11
N GLN A 178 -7.91 -0.68 0.10
CA GLN A 178 -7.40 -1.24 1.35
C GLN A 178 -7.77 -0.37 2.56
N ASN A 179 -7.65 0.97 2.47
CA ASN A 179 -8.08 1.85 3.58
C ASN A 179 -9.55 1.62 3.93
N ILE A 180 -10.45 1.48 2.93
CA ILE A 180 -11.86 1.11 3.14
C ILE A 180 -11.97 -0.19 3.97
N PHE A 181 -11.25 -1.25 3.58
CA PHE A 181 -11.30 -2.53 4.29
C PHE A 181 -10.69 -2.46 5.71
N LEU A 182 -9.59 -1.73 5.89
CA LEU A 182 -8.94 -1.55 7.19
C LEU A 182 -9.84 -0.77 8.15
N ARG A 183 -10.51 0.28 7.67
CA ARG A 183 -11.52 1.04 8.43
C ARG A 183 -12.68 0.17 8.86
N TYR A 184 -13.27 -0.56 7.91
CA TYR A 184 -14.36 -1.47 8.21
C TYR A 184 -13.97 -2.52 9.26
N ALA A 185 -12.76 -3.06 9.16
CA ALA A 185 -12.21 -4.00 10.15
C ALA A 185 -11.95 -3.38 11.52
N LEU A 186 -11.48 -2.12 11.54
CA LEU A 186 -11.22 -1.37 12.77
C LEU A 186 -12.52 -1.16 13.55
N GLU A 187 -13.51 -0.56 12.89
CA GLU A 187 -14.82 -0.18 13.45
C GLU A 187 -15.62 -1.39 14.00
N ARG A 188 -15.37 -2.59 13.45
CA ARG A 188 -16.12 -3.82 13.78
C ARG A 188 -15.31 -4.87 14.52
N ASN A 189 -14.12 -4.54 15.00
CA ASN A 189 -13.25 -5.46 15.75
C ASN A 189 -12.93 -6.77 14.99
N LEU A 190 -12.77 -6.69 13.66
CA LEU A 190 -12.49 -7.84 12.80
C LEU A 190 -10.99 -8.18 12.76
N THR A 191 -10.65 -9.46 12.75
CA THR A 191 -9.27 -9.93 12.63
C THR A 191 -8.81 -9.88 11.17
N ILE A 192 -7.86 -9.02 10.85
CA ILE A 192 -7.17 -9.00 9.55
C ILE A 192 -5.91 -9.87 9.52
N ALA A 193 -5.52 -10.36 8.34
CA ALA A 193 -4.20 -10.97 8.16
C ALA A 193 -3.11 -9.88 8.11
N LEU A 194 -2.00 -10.10 8.82
CA LEU A 194 -0.85 -9.21 8.85
C LEU A 194 0.44 -10.01 8.70
N GLY A 195 1.38 -9.47 7.92
CA GLY A 195 2.73 -10.00 7.84
C GLY A 195 3.55 -9.74 9.10
N PHE A 196 4.67 -10.43 9.21
CA PHE A 196 5.61 -10.23 10.31
C PHE A 196 6.19 -8.82 10.26
N LYS A 197 6.26 -8.14 11.42
CA LYS A 197 6.80 -6.78 11.51
C LYS A 197 8.25 -6.72 11.00
N GLU A 198 9.01 -7.79 11.22
CA GLU A 198 10.39 -7.96 10.82
C GLU A 198 10.56 -8.05 9.30
N LEU A 199 9.49 -8.44 8.58
CA LEU A 199 9.47 -8.73 7.14
C LEU A 199 8.57 -7.78 6.34
N ASP A 200 8.22 -6.63 6.92
CA ASP A 200 7.21 -5.68 6.45
C ASP A 200 5.76 -6.19 6.68
N SER A 201 5.15 -5.70 7.76
CA SER A 201 3.75 -6.03 8.11
C SER A 201 2.73 -5.60 7.07
N ALA A 202 3.11 -4.72 6.14
CA ALA A 202 2.25 -4.31 5.02
C ALA A 202 2.21 -5.34 3.88
N GLN A 203 2.97 -6.44 3.97
CA GLN A 203 3.06 -7.49 2.96
C GLN A 203 2.79 -8.87 3.54
N LEU A 204 2.31 -9.78 2.68
CA LEU A 204 2.07 -11.19 2.98
C LEU A 204 2.92 -12.07 2.06
N GLY A 205 4.22 -11.77 2.00
CA GLY A 205 5.22 -12.55 1.27
C GLY A 205 5.36 -12.24 -0.22
N TRP A 206 4.81 -11.11 -0.69
CA TRP A 206 5.06 -10.64 -2.07
C TRP A 206 6.58 -10.46 -2.29
N PRO A 207 7.16 -10.84 -3.45
CA PRO A 207 6.53 -11.28 -4.70
C PRO A 207 6.27 -12.79 -4.82
N HIS A 208 6.45 -13.55 -3.74
CA HIS A 208 6.19 -14.99 -3.74
C HIS A 208 4.70 -15.28 -3.63
N PHE A 209 4.28 -16.41 -4.21
CA PHE A 209 2.94 -16.95 -4.02
C PHE A 209 2.62 -17.04 -2.53
N PHE A 210 1.44 -16.54 -2.15
CA PHE A 210 1.03 -16.52 -0.75
C PHE A 210 1.11 -17.92 -0.13
N ARG A 211 1.61 -17.95 1.10
CA ARG A 211 1.61 -19.10 1.99
C ARG A 211 1.17 -18.63 3.36
N LYS A 212 0.51 -19.51 4.12
CA LYS A 212 0.02 -19.20 5.46
C LYS A 212 1.13 -18.75 6.42
N ASP A 213 2.36 -19.21 6.17
CA ASP A 213 3.56 -18.88 6.93
C ASP A 213 4.12 -17.48 6.68
N PHE A 214 3.49 -16.66 5.83
CA PHE A 214 3.82 -15.25 5.69
C PHE A 214 2.98 -14.33 6.58
N ALA A 215 2.04 -14.88 7.36
CA ALA A 215 1.15 -14.13 8.22
C ALA A 215 1.19 -14.63 9.66
N TYR A 216 1.01 -13.72 10.63
CA TYR A 216 0.81 -14.10 12.02
C TYR A 216 -0.46 -14.96 12.16
N PRO A 217 -0.39 -16.19 12.71
CA PRO A 217 -1.55 -17.06 12.81
C PRO A 217 -2.71 -16.40 13.58
N SER A 218 -3.92 -16.49 13.04
CA SER A 218 -5.14 -16.08 13.77
C SER A 218 -5.39 -17.01 14.96
N THR A 219 -5.73 -16.46 16.13
CA THR A 219 -6.10 -17.28 17.30
C THR A 219 -7.43 -18.01 17.11
N LYS A 220 -8.22 -17.61 16.11
CA LYS A 220 -9.46 -18.29 15.68
C LYS A 220 -9.24 -19.29 14.54
N GLY A 221 -8.00 -19.50 14.10
CA GLY A 221 -7.65 -20.35 12.95
C GLY A 221 -7.85 -19.69 11.57
N THR A 222 -8.77 -18.74 11.44
CA THR A 222 -9.00 -17.98 10.19
C THR A 222 -9.04 -16.47 10.42
N TYR A 223 -8.83 -15.70 9.36
CA TYR A 223 -9.01 -14.24 9.37
C TYR A 223 -10.43 -13.86 8.94
N ASP A 224 -10.84 -12.65 9.32
CA ASP A 224 -12.02 -11.97 8.79
C ASP A 224 -11.69 -11.26 7.47
N ILE A 225 -10.57 -10.53 7.40
CA ILE A 225 -10.19 -9.78 6.19
C ILE A 225 -8.72 -9.98 5.82
N MET A 226 -8.45 -10.21 4.54
CA MET A 226 -7.09 -10.13 3.96
C MET A 226 -7.08 -8.98 2.95
N CYS A 227 -6.22 -7.98 3.13
CA CYS A 227 -6.20 -6.80 2.24
C CYS A 227 -4.80 -6.20 2.01
N HIS A 228 -3.75 -6.89 2.45
CA HIS A 228 -2.36 -6.49 2.27
C HIS A 228 -1.74 -7.09 1.02
N HIS A 229 -0.59 -6.54 0.59
CA HIS A 229 0.05 -6.97 -0.65
C HIS A 229 0.47 -8.44 -0.59
N MET A 230 0.00 -9.23 -1.55
CA MET A 230 0.34 -10.64 -1.71
C MET A 230 0.29 -11.01 -3.20
N ARG A 231 0.99 -12.08 -3.57
CA ARG A 231 0.73 -12.75 -4.84
C ARG A 231 -0.28 -13.88 -4.61
N TYR A 232 -1.39 -13.86 -5.34
CA TYR A 232 -2.49 -14.79 -5.12
C TYR A 232 -2.06 -16.25 -5.32
N SER A 233 -2.54 -17.12 -4.44
CA SER A 233 -2.45 -18.58 -4.55
C SER A 233 -3.66 -19.23 -3.88
N GLU A 234 -3.90 -20.50 -4.17
CA GLU A 234 -4.98 -21.28 -3.55
C GLU A 234 -4.82 -21.45 -2.02
N ASN A 235 -3.61 -21.23 -1.48
CA ASN A 235 -3.36 -21.30 -0.04
C ASN A 235 -4.16 -20.27 0.76
N VAL A 236 -4.71 -19.23 0.13
CA VAL A 236 -5.61 -18.28 0.79
C VAL A 236 -6.80 -19.01 1.42
N ALA A 237 -7.32 -20.06 0.78
CA ALA A 237 -8.44 -20.85 1.32
C ALA A 237 -8.10 -21.60 2.62
N THR A 238 -6.82 -21.77 2.95
CA THR A 238 -6.38 -22.45 4.19
C THR A 238 -6.47 -21.54 5.43
N VAL A 239 -6.61 -20.23 5.23
CA VAL A 239 -6.62 -19.22 6.31
C VAL A 239 -7.86 -18.34 6.29
N MET A 240 -8.78 -18.58 5.36
CA MET A 240 -10.04 -17.86 5.20
C MET A 240 -11.22 -18.84 5.28
N PRO A 241 -12.37 -18.42 5.84
CA PRO A 241 -13.58 -19.24 5.82
C PRO A 241 -14.07 -19.52 4.38
N SER A 242 -14.84 -20.58 4.18
CA SER A 242 -15.32 -20.97 2.85
C SER A 242 -16.37 -20.01 2.26
N GLU A 243 -17.04 -19.23 3.10
CA GLU A 243 -18.00 -18.19 2.71
C GLU A 243 -17.34 -16.85 2.29
N THR A 244 -16.02 -16.81 2.16
CA THR A 244 -15.25 -15.60 1.88
C THR A 244 -15.58 -14.99 0.53
N ILE A 245 -15.82 -13.67 0.53
CA ILE A 245 -16.03 -12.88 -0.69
C ILE A 245 -14.66 -12.41 -1.20
N TYR A 246 -14.34 -12.77 -2.44
CA TYR A 246 -13.09 -12.39 -3.10
C TYR A 246 -13.28 -11.17 -3.99
N ILE A 247 -12.43 -10.17 -3.80
CA ILE A 247 -12.48 -8.87 -4.45
C ILE A 247 -11.07 -8.54 -4.96
N THR A 248 -10.97 -7.94 -6.13
CA THR A 248 -9.72 -7.31 -6.58
C THR A 248 -10.06 -6.03 -7.33
N VAL A 249 -9.05 -5.25 -7.69
CA VAL A 249 -9.19 -4.05 -8.52
C VAL A 249 -8.18 -4.14 -9.65
N ILE A 250 -8.56 -3.73 -10.85
CA ILE A 250 -7.69 -3.63 -12.01
C ILE A 250 -7.79 -2.23 -12.61
N ARG A 251 -6.90 -1.92 -13.55
CA ARG A 251 -6.80 -0.62 -14.20
C ARG A 251 -6.37 -0.80 -15.66
N ASP A 252 -6.64 0.20 -16.50
CA ASP A 252 -6.07 0.28 -17.83
C ASP A 252 -4.55 -0.03 -17.80
N PRO A 253 -4.08 -1.04 -18.54
CA PRO A 253 -2.69 -1.50 -18.45
C PRO A 253 -1.66 -0.44 -18.81
N VAL A 254 -1.97 0.46 -19.73
CA VAL A 254 -1.05 1.51 -20.16
C VAL A 254 -0.90 2.58 -19.07
N GLN A 255 -2.04 3.06 -18.53
CA GLN A 255 -2.03 4.01 -17.43
C GLN A 255 -1.44 3.42 -16.14
N LEU A 256 -1.72 2.13 -15.87
CA LEU A 256 -1.11 1.41 -14.76
C LEU A 256 0.40 1.35 -14.93
N PHE A 257 0.87 0.92 -16.11
CA PHE A 257 2.29 0.78 -16.39
C PHE A 257 3.02 2.13 -16.30
N GLN A 258 2.46 3.20 -16.86
CA GLN A 258 3.00 4.56 -16.69
C GLN A 258 3.13 4.93 -15.20
N SER A 259 2.08 4.67 -14.42
CA SER A 259 2.11 4.96 -12.98
C SER A 259 3.15 4.11 -12.25
N TYR A 260 3.29 2.84 -12.62
CA TYR A 260 4.25 1.91 -12.05
C TYR A 260 5.69 2.32 -12.37
N PHE A 261 5.95 2.62 -13.64
CA PHE A 261 7.25 3.02 -14.18
C PHE A 261 7.85 4.20 -13.42
N PHE A 262 7.08 5.28 -13.23
CA PHE A 262 7.57 6.46 -12.50
C PHE A 262 7.51 6.32 -10.98
N TYR A 263 6.53 5.58 -10.44
CA TYR A 263 6.44 5.38 -8.99
C TYR A 263 7.64 4.60 -8.45
N TYR A 264 8.04 3.55 -9.16
CA TYR A 264 9.20 2.74 -8.81
C TYR A 264 10.52 3.28 -9.39
N GLN A 265 10.49 4.46 -10.03
CA GLN A 265 11.67 5.12 -10.60
C GLN A 265 12.44 4.22 -11.59
N LEU A 266 11.70 3.46 -12.42
CA LEU A 266 12.28 2.56 -13.41
C LEU A 266 13.10 3.34 -14.44
N ASP A 267 12.70 4.56 -14.78
CA ASP A 267 13.48 5.49 -15.60
C ASP A 267 14.91 5.71 -15.08
N ARG A 268 15.06 5.90 -13.76
CA ARG A 268 16.37 6.08 -13.11
C ARG A 268 17.16 4.78 -13.07
N GLN A 269 16.49 3.68 -12.71
CA GLN A 269 17.11 2.35 -12.64
C GLN A 269 17.61 1.88 -14.01
N PHE A 270 16.86 2.20 -15.06
CA PHE A 270 17.19 1.93 -16.46
C PHE A 270 18.16 2.96 -17.05
N LYS A 271 18.54 3.99 -16.28
CA LYS A 271 19.46 5.06 -16.67
C LYS A 271 18.99 5.86 -17.89
N ILE A 272 17.68 6.02 -18.03
CA ILE A 272 17.01 6.79 -19.10
C ILE A 272 16.20 7.96 -18.56
N ALA A 273 16.36 8.32 -17.29
CA ALA A 273 15.70 9.48 -16.69
C ALA A 273 16.10 10.83 -17.33
N GLY A 274 17.27 10.88 -18.01
CA GLY A 274 17.74 12.05 -18.76
C GLY A 274 17.17 12.16 -20.18
N GLU A 275 16.45 11.15 -20.66
CA GLU A 275 15.78 11.20 -21.95
C GLU A 275 14.64 12.23 -21.96
N THR A 276 14.26 12.70 -23.15
CA THR A 276 13.12 13.64 -23.27
C THR A 276 11.81 12.96 -22.84
N ASP A 277 11.60 11.73 -23.29
CA ASP A 277 10.53 10.86 -22.82
C ASP A 277 11.05 9.45 -22.48
N PRO A 278 11.48 9.22 -21.23
CA PRO A 278 11.91 7.90 -20.75
C PRO A 278 10.94 6.76 -21.04
N LEU A 279 9.62 7.02 -21.03
CA LEU A 279 8.63 5.96 -21.27
C LEU A 279 8.56 5.60 -22.76
N GLU A 280 8.65 6.60 -23.64
CA GLU A 280 8.80 6.37 -25.08
C GLU A 280 10.10 5.60 -25.36
N THR A 281 11.23 6.05 -24.82
CA THR A 281 12.54 5.40 -24.99
C THR A 281 12.51 3.95 -24.51
N PHE A 282 11.91 3.68 -23.35
CA PHE A 282 11.68 2.31 -22.87
C PHE A 282 10.83 1.50 -23.86
N SER A 283 9.69 2.04 -24.29
CA SER A 283 8.72 1.31 -25.12
C SER A 283 9.27 0.87 -26.47
N LYS A 284 10.30 1.55 -27.01
CA LYS A 284 10.91 1.20 -28.31
C LYS A 284 11.68 -0.12 -28.24
N ASN A 285 12.23 -0.47 -27.08
CA ASN A 285 12.96 -1.72 -26.90
C ASN A 285 12.93 -2.20 -25.43
N PRO A 286 11.75 -2.64 -24.93
CA PRO A 286 11.57 -2.95 -23.51
C PRO A 286 12.41 -4.17 -23.04
N GLY A 287 12.72 -5.10 -23.96
CA GLY A 287 13.54 -6.29 -23.65
C GLY A 287 14.97 -5.97 -23.18
N LEU A 288 15.53 -4.80 -23.56
CA LEU A 288 16.84 -4.35 -23.05
C LEU A 288 16.86 -4.14 -21.53
N TYR A 289 15.70 -3.88 -20.95
CA TYR A 289 15.56 -3.51 -19.55
C TYR A 289 15.01 -4.65 -18.70
N GLU A 290 14.31 -5.61 -19.30
CA GLU A 290 13.60 -6.69 -18.60
C GLU A 290 14.54 -7.62 -17.84
N HIS A 291 15.56 -8.16 -18.50
CA HIS A 291 16.46 -9.16 -17.93
C HIS A 291 17.19 -8.73 -16.65
N LYS A 292 17.34 -7.42 -16.42
CA LYS A 292 18.00 -6.89 -15.22
C LYS A 292 17.10 -6.93 -13.98
N TRP A 293 15.78 -7.06 -14.14
CA TRP A 293 14.80 -6.85 -13.07
C TRP A 293 13.80 -8.00 -12.90
N GLU A 294 13.78 -8.97 -13.82
CA GLU A 294 12.94 -10.16 -13.73
C GLU A 294 13.06 -10.92 -12.40
N LYS A 295 14.21 -10.86 -11.72
CA LYS A 295 14.43 -11.59 -10.45
C LYS A 295 13.82 -10.90 -9.22
N VAL A 296 13.53 -9.60 -9.30
CA VAL A 296 13.15 -8.78 -8.13
C VAL A 296 11.68 -8.39 -8.15
N SER A 297 11.15 -8.02 -9.31
CA SER A 297 9.79 -7.48 -9.44
C SER A 297 9.27 -7.67 -10.87
N PRO A 298 7.96 -7.88 -11.10
CA PRO A 298 7.42 -7.83 -12.46
C PRO A 298 7.69 -6.46 -13.08
N VAL A 299 8.28 -6.46 -14.28
CA VAL A 299 8.45 -5.29 -15.15
C VAL A 299 7.41 -5.22 -16.27
N ARG A 300 6.47 -6.18 -16.26
CA ARG A 300 5.30 -6.25 -17.14
C ARG A 300 4.22 -7.10 -16.50
N ASN A 301 2.99 -6.94 -16.99
CA ASN A 301 1.85 -7.75 -16.59
C ASN A 301 1.67 -7.82 -15.05
N VAL A 302 1.80 -6.67 -14.39
CA VAL A 302 1.88 -6.59 -12.92
C VAL A 302 0.56 -7.04 -12.28
N MET A 303 -0.58 -6.76 -12.91
CA MET A 303 -1.87 -7.22 -12.37
C MET A 303 -1.98 -8.75 -12.45
N MET A 304 -1.69 -9.33 -13.61
CA MET A 304 -1.66 -10.79 -13.78
C MET A 304 -0.63 -11.48 -12.88
N PHE A 305 0.51 -10.83 -12.65
CA PHE A 305 1.50 -11.31 -11.70
C PHE A 305 0.94 -11.36 -10.28
N ASP A 306 0.32 -10.27 -9.80
CA ASP A 306 -0.33 -10.21 -8.48
C ASP A 306 -1.48 -11.23 -8.37
N LEU A 307 -2.22 -11.46 -9.45
CA LEU A 307 -3.28 -12.48 -9.59
C LEU A 307 -2.75 -13.92 -9.69
N GLY A 308 -1.42 -14.11 -9.63
CA GLY A 308 -0.80 -15.43 -9.52
C GLY A 308 -0.54 -16.13 -10.85
N LEU A 309 -0.57 -15.42 -11.99
CA LEU A 309 -0.04 -15.98 -13.24
C LEU A 309 1.48 -16.11 -13.12
N LYS A 310 2.04 -17.28 -13.50
CA LYS A 310 3.49 -17.49 -13.48
C LYS A 310 4.17 -16.72 -14.61
N LYS A 311 5.45 -16.36 -14.43
CA LYS A 311 6.16 -15.45 -15.36
C LYS A 311 6.35 -16.11 -16.72
N GLU A 312 6.64 -17.40 -16.73
CA GLU A 312 6.78 -18.24 -17.92
C GLU A 312 5.51 -18.30 -18.78
N TYR A 313 4.34 -18.04 -18.18
CA TYR A 313 3.04 -18.08 -18.87
C TYR A 313 2.55 -16.70 -19.34
N MET A 314 3.32 -15.62 -19.11
CA MET A 314 2.91 -14.24 -19.44
C MET A 314 2.77 -13.96 -20.94
N ASN A 315 3.26 -14.86 -21.78
CA ASN A 315 3.15 -14.78 -23.25
C ASN A 315 2.27 -15.89 -23.84
N ASP A 316 1.83 -16.86 -23.04
CA ASP A 316 1.02 -17.99 -23.49
C ASP A 316 -0.47 -17.64 -23.37
N GLU A 317 -1.13 -17.36 -24.50
CA GLU A 317 -2.54 -16.96 -24.52
C GLU A 317 -3.47 -17.99 -23.86
N ASN A 318 -3.22 -19.29 -24.03
CA ASN A 318 -4.05 -20.33 -23.42
C ASN A 318 -3.96 -20.28 -21.89
N MET A 319 -2.76 -20.07 -21.37
CA MET A 319 -2.55 -19.94 -19.93
C MET A 319 -3.13 -18.63 -19.37
N ILE A 320 -3.02 -17.54 -20.13
CA ILE A 320 -3.64 -16.25 -19.79
C ILE A 320 -5.16 -16.38 -19.72
N GLU A 321 -5.79 -16.95 -20.75
CA GLU A 321 -7.24 -17.17 -20.79
C GLU A 321 -7.71 -18.12 -19.69
N GLY A 322 -6.95 -19.20 -19.44
CA GLY A 322 -7.21 -20.12 -18.34
C GLY A 322 -7.20 -19.40 -16.99
N LYS A 323 -6.24 -18.49 -16.79
CA LYS A 323 -6.17 -17.68 -15.57
C LYS A 323 -7.30 -16.66 -15.47
N ILE A 324 -7.73 -16.04 -16.57
CA ILE A 324 -8.90 -15.15 -16.59
C ILE A 324 -10.16 -15.92 -16.15
N LYS A 325 -10.37 -17.14 -16.65
CA LYS A 325 -11.49 -18.00 -16.24
C LYS A 325 -11.41 -18.38 -14.76
N GLU A 326 -10.23 -18.70 -14.25
CA GLU A 326 -10.01 -18.95 -12.81
C GLU A 326 -10.43 -17.72 -11.98
N ILE A 327 -10.00 -16.53 -12.39
CA ILE A 327 -10.34 -15.27 -11.71
C ILE A 327 -11.85 -15.02 -11.76
N GLU A 328 -12.49 -15.22 -12.91
CA GLU A 328 -13.94 -15.04 -13.07
C GLU A 328 -14.74 -15.95 -12.11
N GLN A 329 -14.28 -17.19 -11.94
CA GLN A 329 -14.91 -18.18 -11.07
C GLN A 329 -14.68 -17.86 -9.59
N ARG A 330 -13.47 -17.43 -9.22
CA ARG A 330 -13.07 -17.20 -7.82
C ARG A 330 -13.50 -15.83 -7.29
N PHE A 331 -13.33 -14.77 -8.07
CA PHE A 331 -13.59 -13.40 -7.64
C PHE A 331 -15.07 -13.06 -7.81
N HIS A 332 -15.66 -12.57 -6.73
CA HIS A 332 -17.07 -12.18 -6.69
C HIS A 332 -17.27 -10.85 -7.41
N ILE A 333 -16.30 -9.94 -7.32
CA ILE A 333 -16.26 -8.71 -8.11
C ILE A 333 -14.81 -8.30 -8.41
N VAL A 334 -14.59 -7.81 -9.63
CA VAL A 334 -13.36 -7.16 -10.07
C VAL A 334 -13.69 -5.70 -10.31
N LEU A 335 -13.12 -4.82 -9.49
CA LEU A 335 -13.32 -3.37 -9.56
C LEU A 335 -12.49 -2.78 -10.70
N ILE A 336 -12.98 -1.72 -11.34
CA ILE A 336 -12.26 -1.01 -12.40
C ILE A 336 -11.86 0.38 -11.90
N ALA A 337 -10.57 0.68 -11.87
CA ALA A 337 -10.05 1.94 -11.33
C ALA A 337 -10.52 3.19 -12.09
N GLU A 338 -10.79 3.07 -13.39
CA GLU A 338 -11.36 4.13 -14.24
C GLU A 338 -12.81 4.46 -13.84
N TYR A 339 -13.55 3.48 -13.34
CA TYR A 339 -14.94 3.58 -12.89
C TYR A 339 -15.02 3.33 -11.38
N PHE A 340 -14.15 3.99 -10.63
CA PHE A 340 -13.90 3.68 -9.22
C PHE A 340 -15.15 3.84 -8.36
N ASP A 341 -15.89 4.93 -8.52
CA ASP A 341 -17.08 5.20 -7.71
C ASP A 341 -18.20 4.22 -8.04
N GLU A 342 -18.43 3.96 -9.32
CA GLU A 342 -19.37 2.96 -9.81
C GLU A 342 -19.02 1.56 -9.28
N SER A 343 -17.73 1.20 -9.31
CA SER A 343 -17.20 -0.05 -8.76
C SER A 343 -17.46 -0.17 -7.26
N LEU A 344 -17.27 0.92 -6.49
CA LEU A 344 -17.54 0.93 -5.06
C LEU A 344 -19.04 0.80 -4.75
N ILE A 345 -19.93 1.38 -5.55
CA ILE A 345 -21.38 1.22 -5.37
C ILE A 345 -21.82 -0.22 -5.61
N LEU A 346 -21.30 -0.88 -6.65
CA LEU A 346 -21.55 -2.31 -6.91
C LEU A 346 -20.97 -3.19 -5.80
N MET A 347 -19.75 -2.90 -5.34
CA MET A 347 -19.11 -3.59 -4.21
C MET A 347 -19.91 -3.42 -2.92
N ARG A 348 -20.39 -2.22 -2.63
CA ARG A 348 -21.18 -1.91 -1.44
C ARG A 348 -22.49 -2.69 -1.42
N ASP A 349 -23.20 -2.76 -2.54
CA ASP A 349 -24.43 -3.56 -2.64
C ASP A 349 -24.14 -5.07 -2.53
N LEU A 350 -23.05 -5.56 -3.15
CA LEU A 350 -22.54 -6.93 -2.98
C LEU A 350 -22.22 -7.26 -1.51
N LEU A 351 -21.64 -6.34 -0.75
CA LEU A 351 -21.23 -6.61 0.63
C LEU A 351 -22.35 -6.36 1.65
N ASN A 352 -23.50 -5.87 1.21
CA ASN A 352 -24.56 -5.34 2.06
C ASN A 352 -24.02 -4.28 3.06
N TRP A 353 -23.21 -3.36 2.54
CA TRP A 353 -22.59 -2.28 3.30
C TRP A 353 -23.36 -0.97 3.15
N SER A 354 -23.11 -0.02 4.06
CA SER A 354 -23.64 1.33 3.97
C SER A 354 -22.75 2.24 3.10
N ASN A 355 -23.24 3.40 2.70
CA ASN A 355 -22.40 4.41 2.04
C ASN A 355 -21.25 4.91 2.93
N HIS A 356 -21.46 4.92 4.25
CA HIS A 356 -20.42 5.35 5.19
C HIS A 356 -19.21 4.40 5.18
N ASP A 357 -19.47 3.10 5.03
CA ASP A 357 -18.43 2.05 5.02
C ASP A 357 -17.49 2.18 3.81
N ILE A 358 -17.96 2.73 2.69
CA ILE A 358 -17.17 2.89 1.45
C ILE A 358 -16.60 4.30 1.25
N LEU A 359 -16.79 5.22 2.20
CA LEU A 359 -16.17 6.55 2.13
C LEU A 359 -14.65 6.43 2.02
N TYR A 360 -14.04 7.28 1.19
CA TYR A 360 -12.60 7.24 0.99
C TYR A 360 -12.02 8.63 0.75
N PHE A 361 -10.78 8.84 1.18
CA PHE A 361 -9.89 9.81 0.56
C PHE A 361 -8.88 9.06 -0.30
N LYS A 362 -8.56 9.62 -1.46
CA LYS A 362 -7.69 8.92 -2.42
C LYS A 362 -6.29 8.77 -1.84
N GLN A 363 -5.78 7.54 -1.80
CA GLN A 363 -4.49 7.20 -1.21
C GLN A 363 -3.40 7.04 -2.28
N ASN A 364 -2.16 7.38 -1.93
CA ASN A 364 -0.96 7.13 -2.73
C ASN A 364 -1.02 7.67 -4.19
N ILE A 365 -1.63 8.84 -4.36
CA ILE A 365 -1.69 9.55 -5.65
C ILE A 365 -0.45 10.40 -5.81
N MET A 366 0.26 10.29 -6.92
CA MET A 366 1.38 11.19 -7.22
C MET A 366 0.88 12.63 -7.45
N SER A 367 1.56 13.63 -6.89
CA SER A 367 1.22 15.07 -6.94
C SER A 367 1.28 15.75 -8.32
N ASN A 368 1.28 14.96 -9.40
CA ASN A 368 0.97 15.39 -10.76
C ASN A 368 2.10 16.12 -11.53
N THR A 369 3.37 15.83 -11.28
CA THR A 369 4.47 16.35 -12.12
C THR A 369 4.73 15.57 -13.43
N THR A 370 4.05 14.44 -13.69
CA THR A 370 4.28 13.63 -14.91
C THR A 370 3.06 12.82 -15.39
N LYS A 371 1.85 13.41 -15.45
CA LYS A 371 0.84 12.87 -16.40
C LYS A 371 1.27 13.28 -17.81
N ARG A 372 2.33 12.63 -18.29
CA ARG A 372 2.85 12.82 -19.65
C ARG A 372 1.85 12.21 -20.61
N THR A 373 1.45 12.98 -21.60
CA THR A 373 0.65 12.46 -22.72
C THR A 373 1.48 11.37 -23.40
N ILE A 374 0.90 10.19 -23.56
CA ILE A 374 1.53 9.07 -24.26
C ILE A 374 1.05 9.11 -25.71
N SER A 375 1.97 9.04 -26.67
CA SER A 375 1.62 8.93 -28.09
C SER A 375 0.97 7.58 -28.40
N ASP A 376 0.11 7.51 -29.41
CA ASP A 376 -0.58 6.27 -29.80
C ASP A 376 0.41 5.14 -30.13
N ALA A 377 1.55 5.47 -30.75
CA ALA A 377 2.60 4.50 -31.03
C ALA A 377 3.23 3.93 -29.75
N THR A 378 3.48 4.77 -28.74
CA THR A 378 3.98 4.31 -27.43
C THR A 378 2.92 3.49 -26.71
N LYS A 379 1.66 3.93 -26.75
CA LYS A 379 0.52 3.19 -26.18
C LYS A 379 0.45 1.77 -26.75
N HIS A 380 0.49 1.61 -28.07
CA HIS A 380 0.42 0.30 -28.71
C HIS A 380 1.58 -0.62 -28.30
N ARG A 381 2.81 -0.10 -28.22
CA ARG A 381 3.97 -0.88 -27.74
C ARG A 381 3.81 -1.31 -26.29
N LEU A 382 3.26 -0.45 -25.43
CA LEU A 382 3.00 -0.78 -24.03
C LEU A 382 1.86 -1.79 -23.86
N GLU A 383 0.85 -1.77 -24.72
CA GLU A 383 -0.21 -2.79 -24.77
C GLU A 383 0.38 -4.16 -25.15
N GLN A 384 1.23 -4.21 -26.17
CA GLN A 384 1.95 -5.43 -26.56
C GLN A 384 2.85 -5.94 -25.43
N TRP A 385 3.57 -5.03 -24.75
CA TRP A 385 4.43 -5.36 -23.62
C TRP A 385 3.66 -5.97 -22.44
N ASN A 386 2.46 -5.45 -22.17
CA ASN A 386 1.58 -5.86 -21.08
C ASN A 386 0.39 -6.70 -21.58
N LYS A 387 0.61 -7.57 -22.56
CA LYS A 387 -0.44 -8.35 -23.23
C LYS A 387 -1.39 -9.09 -22.27
N ALA A 388 -0.85 -9.74 -21.23
CA ALA A 388 -1.68 -10.50 -20.30
C ALA A 388 -2.58 -9.57 -19.47
N ASP A 389 -2.08 -8.41 -19.04
CA ASP A 389 -2.88 -7.38 -18.37
C ASP A 389 -3.92 -6.75 -19.32
N VAL A 390 -3.61 -6.61 -20.62
CA VAL A 390 -4.56 -6.16 -21.65
C VAL A 390 -5.71 -7.14 -21.80
N MET A 391 -5.43 -8.44 -21.95
CA MET A 391 -6.46 -9.48 -22.03
C MET A 391 -7.33 -9.51 -20.77
N LEU A 392 -6.70 -9.41 -19.59
CA LEU A 392 -7.40 -9.32 -18.31
C LEU A 392 -8.36 -8.11 -18.27
N TYR A 393 -7.86 -6.92 -18.62
CA TYR A 393 -8.62 -5.69 -18.56
C TYR A 393 -9.80 -5.70 -19.53
N GLN A 394 -9.57 -6.13 -20.78
CA GLN A 394 -10.63 -6.24 -21.80
C GLN A 394 -11.75 -7.19 -21.36
N TYR A 395 -11.41 -8.32 -20.74
CA TYR A 395 -12.39 -9.26 -20.22
C TYR A 395 -13.24 -8.63 -19.10
N PHE A 396 -12.58 -8.09 -18.08
CA PHE A 396 -13.28 -7.61 -16.88
C PHE A 396 -13.96 -6.26 -17.03
N ILE A 397 -13.55 -5.40 -17.99
CA ILE A 397 -14.31 -4.19 -18.29
C ILE A 397 -15.71 -4.50 -18.87
N ALA A 398 -15.83 -5.53 -19.72
CA ALA A 398 -17.14 -5.92 -20.22
C ALA A 398 -17.98 -6.60 -19.13
N THR A 399 -17.37 -7.44 -18.31
CA THR A 399 -18.04 -8.05 -17.14
C THR A 399 -18.54 -6.96 -16.18
N PHE A 400 -17.75 -5.91 -15.95
CA PHE A 400 -18.16 -4.74 -15.17
C PHE A 400 -19.41 -4.07 -15.76
N TRP A 401 -19.44 -3.80 -17.07
CA TRP A 401 -20.60 -3.17 -17.70
C TRP A 401 -21.83 -4.07 -17.75
N ALA A 402 -21.66 -5.38 -17.92
CA ALA A 402 -22.74 -6.35 -17.79
C ALA A 402 -23.35 -6.33 -16.38
N ASN A 403 -22.50 -6.22 -15.35
CA ASN A 403 -22.89 -6.09 -13.95
C ASN A 403 -23.60 -4.76 -13.66
N ALA A 404 -23.09 -3.64 -14.18
CA ALA A 404 -23.72 -2.33 -14.08
C ALA A 404 -25.12 -2.31 -14.71
N LYS A 405 -25.30 -2.97 -15.87
CA LYS A 405 -26.61 -3.16 -16.51
C LYS A 405 -27.58 -3.95 -15.62
N LYS A 406 -27.11 -5.06 -15.01
CA LYS A 406 -27.92 -5.86 -14.05
C LYS A 406 -28.33 -5.05 -12.82
N PHE A 407 -27.45 -4.18 -12.32
CA PHE A 407 -27.72 -3.31 -11.17
C PHE A 407 -28.77 -2.22 -11.45
N CYS A 408 -28.99 -1.90 -12.73
CA CYS A 408 -29.66 -0.70 -13.25
C CYS A 408 -28.70 0.49 -13.42
N LEU A 409 -28.44 0.89 -14.67
CA LEU A 409 -27.53 2.00 -15.00
C LEU A 409 -28.02 3.35 -14.47
N GLU A 410 -29.31 3.64 -14.59
CA GLU A 410 -29.90 4.91 -14.09
C GLU A 410 -29.77 5.00 -12.56
N LYS A 411 -30.08 3.91 -11.87
CA LYS A 411 -29.90 3.79 -10.42
C LYS A 411 -28.43 3.93 -10.02
N LEU A 412 -27.52 3.26 -10.73
CA LEU A 412 -26.08 3.37 -10.49
C LEU A 412 -25.61 4.82 -10.60
N ALA A 413 -26.00 5.52 -11.67
CA ALA A 413 -25.66 6.92 -11.88
C ALA A 413 -26.20 7.82 -10.76
N ALA A 414 -27.46 7.63 -10.36
CA ALA A 414 -28.07 8.39 -9.25
C ALA A 414 -27.33 8.16 -7.93
N GLU A 415 -27.01 6.91 -7.60
CA GLU A 415 -26.29 6.57 -6.37
C GLU A 415 -24.84 7.08 -6.37
N VAL A 416 -24.15 7.00 -7.51
CA VAL A 416 -22.81 7.57 -7.68
C VAL A 416 -22.82 9.08 -7.48
N ASN A 417 -23.81 9.79 -8.03
CA ASN A 417 -23.93 11.25 -7.86
C ASN A 417 -24.18 11.65 -6.40
N ALA A 418 -25.07 10.92 -5.71
CA ALA A 418 -25.30 11.12 -4.29
C ALA A 418 -24.03 10.84 -3.47
N PHE A 419 -23.33 9.75 -3.77
CA PHE A 419 -22.10 9.36 -3.09
C PHE A 419 -20.96 10.36 -3.30
N ARG A 420 -20.76 10.85 -4.53
CA ARG A 420 -19.78 11.91 -4.86
C ARG A 420 -20.06 13.20 -4.09
N SER A 421 -21.33 13.55 -3.90
CA SER A 421 -21.72 14.71 -3.10
C SER A 421 -21.34 14.53 -1.63
N GLN A 422 -21.54 13.32 -1.08
CA GLN A 422 -21.13 12.98 0.28
C GLN A 422 -19.59 13.01 0.44
N LEU A 423 -18.83 12.47 -0.51
CA LEU A 423 -17.36 12.53 -0.49
C LEU A 423 -16.83 13.97 -0.45
N LYS A 424 -17.41 14.85 -1.28
CA LYS A 424 -17.06 16.28 -1.30
C LYS A 424 -17.33 16.95 0.05
N GLN A 425 -18.47 16.64 0.67
CA GLN A 425 -18.81 17.17 1.99
C GLN A 425 -17.77 16.74 3.04
N TRP A 426 -17.49 15.44 3.14
CA TRP A 426 -16.46 14.94 4.07
C TRP A 426 -15.08 15.55 3.82
N GLN A 427 -14.69 15.71 2.55
CA GLN A 427 -13.42 16.33 2.23
C GLN A 427 -13.37 17.80 2.67
N SER A 428 -14.46 18.56 2.46
CA SER A 428 -14.57 19.94 2.92
C SER A 428 -14.46 20.06 4.45
N ASP A 429 -15.17 19.18 5.17
CA ASP A 429 -15.24 19.20 6.63
C ASP A 429 -13.92 18.76 7.29
N CYS A 430 -13.26 17.75 6.71
CA CYS A 430 -12.04 17.17 7.28
C CYS A 430 -10.76 17.89 6.86
N VAL A 431 -10.61 18.24 5.57
CA VAL A 431 -9.31 18.55 4.97
C VAL A 431 -9.04 20.06 4.97
N LEU A 432 -7.90 20.45 5.53
CA LEU A 432 -7.39 21.81 5.49
C LEU A 432 -6.73 22.09 4.14
N ASP A 433 -5.74 21.28 3.77
CA ASP A 433 -5.06 21.31 2.49
C ASP A 433 -4.54 19.92 2.08
N VAL A 434 -4.25 19.75 0.79
CA VAL A 434 -3.61 18.56 0.24
C VAL A 434 -2.16 18.91 -0.08
N ILE A 435 -1.23 18.17 0.52
CA ILE A 435 0.21 18.42 0.41
C ILE A 435 0.95 17.16 -0.01
N THR A 436 2.21 17.28 -0.40
CA THR A 436 3.06 16.12 -0.68
C THR A 436 3.59 15.48 0.60
N GLY A 437 3.89 14.18 0.57
CA GLY A 437 4.42 13.42 1.70
C GLY A 437 5.67 14.01 2.35
N ASN A 438 6.58 14.58 1.55
CA ASN A 438 7.77 15.27 2.07
C ASN A 438 7.45 16.55 2.88
N LYS A 439 6.27 17.15 2.68
CA LYS A 439 5.76 18.29 3.43
C LYS A 439 4.87 17.88 4.60
N MET A 440 4.61 16.58 4.77
CA MET A 440 3.79 16.04 5.85
C MET A 440 4.68 15.62 7.03
N TYR A 441 4.50 16.31 8.16
CA TYR A 441 5.23 16.02 9.39
C TYR A 441 4.50 15.04 10.31
N ASP A 442 3.16 15.02 10.25
CA ASP A 442 2.36 14.10 11.05
C ASP A 442 2.54 12.65 10.52
N PRO A 443 3.10 11.73 11.33
CA PRO A 443 3.36 10.37 10.89
C PRO A 443 2.09 9.58 10.51
N LEU A 444 0.91 9.97 11.02
CA LEU A 444 -0.35 9.31 10.65
C LEU A 444 -0.71 9.54 9.18
N TYR A 445 -0.34 10.71 8.65
CA TYR A 445 -0.68 11.14 7.30
C TYR A 445 0.53 11.13 6.35
N LYS A 446 1.75 10.90 6.87
CA LYS A 446 2.97 10.90 6.05
C LYS A 446 3.01 9.69 5.12
N THR A 447 3.05 9.97 3.82
CA THR A 447 3.12 8.91 2.79
C THR A 447 4.54 8.37 2.65
N TYR A 448 4.65 7.09 2.31
CA TYR A 448 5.93 6.46 2.01
C TYR A 448 6.65 7.15 0.84
N ASN A 449 5.93 7.36 -0.27
CA ASN A 449 6.47 8.12 -1.38
C ASN A 449 6.42 9.62 -1.04
N PRO A 450 7.55 10.33 -1.03
CA PRO A 450 7.61 11.75 -0.65
C PRO A 450 6.81 12.65 -1.60
N ASN A 451 6.57 12.22 -2.83
CA ASN A 451 5.85 12.98 -3.85
C ASN A 451 4.37 12.59 -3.98
N ALA A 452 3.91 11.61 -3.18
CA ALA A 452 2.49 11.29 -3.11
C ALA A 452 1.73 12.35 -2.31
N LEU A 453 0.47 12.56 -2.70
CA LEU A 453 -0.48 13.44 -2.03
C LEU A 453 -0.88 12.85 -0.68
N SER A 454 -1.05 13.74 0.29
CA SER A 454 -1.46 13.50 1.65
C SER A 454 -2.40 14.62 2.11
N TYR A 455 -3.26 14.34 3.09
CA TYR A 455 -4.28 15.26 3.57
C TYR A 455 -3.89 15.79 4.94
N ARG A 456 -3.72 17.10 5.07
CA ARG A 456 -3.64 17.74 6.38
C ARG A 456 -5.07 18.00 6.85
N LEU A 457 -5.38 17.60 8.07
CA LEU A 457 -6.72 17.81 8.62
C LEU A 457 -6.87 19.22 9.22
N ARG A 458 -8.11 19.71 9.25
CA ARG A 458 -8.50 20.89 10.03
C ARG A 458 -8.46 20.58 11.53
N PRO A 459 -8.33 21.59 12.41
CA PRO A 459 -8.38 21.37 13.87
C PRO A 459 -9.60 20.55 14.34
N GLY A 460 -10.80 20.83 13.81
CA GLY A 460 -12.01 20.05 14.10
C GLY A 460 -11.99 18.63 13.51
N GLY A 461 -11.26 18.40 12.42
CA GLY A 461 -11.08 17.09 11.81
C GLY A 461 -10.25 16.12 12.65
N HIS A 462 -9.30 16.63 13.45
CA HIS A 462 -8.52 15.79 14.38
C HIS A 462 -9.38 15.20 15.52
N GLY A 463 -10.49 15.85 15.87
CA GLY A 463 -11.45 15.33 16.86
C GLY A 463 -12.47 14.36 16.28
N ASN A 464 -12.50 14.16 14.96
CA ASN A 464 -13.43 13.28 14.27
C ASN A 464 -12.71 12.03 13.78
N GLU A 465 -13.04 10.87 14.35
CA GLU A 465 -12.38 9.61 14.04
C GLU A 465 -12.53 9.20 12.56
N THR A 466 -13.67 9.49 11.93
CA THR A 466 -13.87 9.25 10.49
C THR A 466 -12.89 10.07 9.65
N CYS A 467 -12.70 11.37 9.95
CA CYS A 467 -11.73 12.21 9.26
C CYS A 467 -10.30 11.70 9.41
N VAL A 468 -9.92 11.34 10.64
CA VAL A 468 -8.60 10.76 10.93
C VAL A 468 -8.37 9.50 10.11
N ASN A 469 -9.34 8.57 10.14
CA ASN A 469 -9.22 7.28 9.46
C ASN A 469 -9.28 7.39 7.93
N LEU A 470 -10.03 8.34 7.38
CA LEU A 470 -10.06 8.64 5.94
C LEU A 470 -8.70 9.13 5.43
N ALA A 471 -8.02 9.98 6.19
CA ALA A 471 -6.73 10.57 5.80
C ALA A 471 -5.52 9.68 6.13
N LYS A 472 -5.65 8.77 7.10
CA LYS A 472 -4.58 7.90 7.60
C LYS A 472 -3.96 7.06 6.49
N THR A 473 -2.63 7.05 6.42
CA THR A 473 -1.90 6.28 5.41
C THR A 473 -1.96 4.78 5.70
N GLU A 474 -1.79 3.98 4.65
CA GLU A 474 -1.73 2.52 4.73
C GLU A 474 -0.75 2.02 5.81
N ILE A 475 0.44 2.62 5.91
CA ILE A 475 1.47 2.18 6.86
C ILE A 475 1.03 2.47 8.30
N ALA A 476 0.58 3.69 8.57
CA ALA A 476 0.11 4.08 9.90
C ALA A 476 -1.12 3.24 10.32
N PHE A 477 -2.05 2.99 9.38
CA PHE A 477 -3.23 2.17 9.64
C PHE A 477 -2.84 0.70 9.92
N THR A 478 -1.89 0.16 9.16
CA THR A 478 -1.38 -1.20 9.38
C THR A 478 -0.75 -1.35 10.75
N GLU A 479 0.05 -0.36 11.18
CA GLU A 479 0.65 -0.36 12.52
C GLU A 479 -0.41 -0.28 13.63
N GLU A 480 -1.45 0.53 13.46
CA GLU A 480 -2.57 0.59 14.40
C GLU A 480 -3.30 -0.74 14.51
N MET A 481 -3.58 -1.40 13.37
CA MET A 481 -4.21 -2.71 13.37
C MET A 481 -3.33 -3.75 14.06
N LEU A 482 -2.02 -3.75 13.80
CA LEU A 482 -1.05 -4.61 14.47
C LEU A 482 -1.09 -4.41 15.99
N ASN A 483 -1.04 -3.16 16.44
CA ASN A 483 -1.06 -2.82 17.87
C ASN A 483 -2.38 -3.22 18.54
N ARG A 484 -3.51 -2.99 17.87
CA ARG A 484 -4.82 -3.42 18.34
C ARG A 484 -4.85 -4.93 18.51
N MET A 485 -4.37 -5.69 17.53
CA MET A 485 -4.38 -7.15 17.55
C MET A 485 -3.48 -7.76 18.63
N LYS A 486 -2.35 -7.12 18.92
CA LYS A 486 -1.51 -7.46 20.08
C LYS A 486 -2.29 -7.29 21.38
N LYS A 487 -2.98 -6.16 21.53
CA LYS A 487 -3.79 -5.87 22.72
C LYS A 487 -4.97 -6.83 22.88
N THR A 488 -5.65 -7.18 21.79
CA THR A 488 -6.82 -8.08 21.80
C THR A 488 -6.45 -9.56 21.73
N LYS A 489 -5.17 -9.90 21.56
CA LYS A 489 -4.68 -11.27 21.35
C LYS A 489 -5.44 -12.01 20.23
N SER A 490 -5.79 -11.29 19.17
CA SER A 490 -6.51 -11.88 18.02
C SER A 490 -5.59 -12.58 17.03
N LEU A 491 -4.29 -12.28 17.10
CA LEU A 491 -3.23 -12.98 16.39
C LEU A 491 -2.25 -13.57 17.41
N ASN A 492 -1.63 -14.69 17.04
CA ASN A 492 -0.58 -15.30 17.84
C ASN A 492 0.77 -14.66 17.49
N PHE A 493 1.25 -13.79 18.39
CA PHE A 493 2.57 -13.15 18.30
C PHE A 493 3.66 -13.97 18.98
N ASP A 494 3.29 -14.89 19.87
CA ASP A 494 4.17 -15.83 20.57
C ASP A 494 4.48 -17.07 19.73
N ALA A 495 3.91 -17.13 18.52
CA ALA A 495 4.16 -18.21 17.61
C ALA A 495 5.68 -18.22 17.38
N ASN A 496 6.35 -19.19 18.01
CA ASN A 496 7.72 -19.67 17.76
C ASN A 496 7.81 -20.22 16.32
N TYR A 497 7.30 -19.42 15.39
CA TYR A 497 6.75 -19.71 14.06
C TYR A 497 7.22 -18.61 13.11
N ALA A 498 8.39 -18.03 13.38
CA ALA A 498 9.31 -17.74 12.29
C ALA A 498 9.78 -19.09 11.71
N ILE A 499 8.90 -19.84 11.05
CA ILE A 499 9.27 -21.07 10.34
C ILE A 499 8.46 -21.16 9.05
N THR A 500 9.04 -20.64 7.98
CA THR A 500 9.42 -21.53 6.86
C THR A 500 10.76 -21.12 6.31
N ILE A 501 11.62 -20.80 7.25
CA ILE A 501 13.01 -20.58 7.03
C ILE A 501 13.65 -21.29 8.22
N LYS A 502 14.19 -22.48 7.97
CA LYS A 502 14.90 -23.22 9.01
C LYS A 502 16.03 -22.32 9.47
N LYS A 503 16.28 -22.19 10.77
CA LYS A 503 17.44 -21.43 11.24
C LYS A 503 18.71 -22.00 10.62
N GLY A 504 19.41 -21.24 9.77
CA GLY A 504 20.54 -21.65 8.95
C GLY A 504 20.24 -22.07 7.51
N SER A 505 18.97 -22.06 7.07
CA SER A 505 18.58 -22.43 5.69
C SER A 505 19.05 -21.37 4.67
N PRO A 506 19.18 -21.75 3.40
CA PRO A 506 19.48 -20.82 2.32
C PRO A 506 18.51 -19.63 2.29
N GLU A 507 17.23 -19.87 2.53
CA GLU A 507 16.19 -18.84 2.56
C GLU A 507 16.39 -17.85 3.72
N GLU A 508 16.89 -18.28 4.89
CA GLU A 508 17.15 -17.40 6.05
C GLU A 508 18.32 -16.51 5.79
N LYS A 509 19.40 -17.13 5.31
CA LYS A 509 20.64 -16.45 5.04
C LYS A 509 20.40 -15.41 3.97
N GLU A 510 19.60 -15.73 2.95
CA GLU A 510 19.25 -14.79 1.89
C GLU A 510 18.32 -13.69 2.40
N LEU A 511 17.28 -14.00 3.18
CA LEU A 511 16.38 -12.99 3.76
C LEU A 511 17.11 -12.05 4.72
N LEU A 512 17.93 -12.59 5.63
CA LEU A 512 18.74 -11.81 6.58
C LEU A 512 19.79 -10.97 5.88
N LYS A 513 20.42 -11.47 4.82
CA LYS A 513 21.39 -10.72 4.00
C LYS A 513 20.72 -9.57 3.26
N ARG A 514 19.49 -9.76 2.76
CA ARG A 514 18.67 -8.69 2.15
C ARG A 514 18.24 -7.65 3.19
N LEU A 515 17.79 -8.07 4.36
CA LEU A 515 17.44 -7.17 5.47
C LEU A 515 18.64 -6.38 5.99
N ALA A 516 19.83 -6.96 5.98
CA ALA A 516 21.08 -6.27 6.33
C ALA A 516 21.49 -5.24 5.26
N ALA A 517 21.34 -5.55 3.97
CA ALA A 517 21.58 -4.61 2.87
C ALA A 517 20.58 -3.45 2.81
N ILE A 518 19.40 -3.61 3.44
CA ILE A 518 18.37 -2.57 3.56
C ILE A 518 18.68 -1.55 4.67
N LYS A 519 19.43 -1.96 5.70
CA LYS A 519 19.75 -1.13 6.88
C LYS A 519 21.09 -0.38 6.76
N GLY A 520 21.80 -0.54 5.64
CA GLY A 520 23.08 0.12 5.35
C GLY A 520 22.89 1.45 4.66
#